data_AF-A0A7Y8I3I2-F1
#
_entry.id   AF-A0A7Y8I3I2-F1
#
_cell.length_a   1.000
_cell.length_b   1.000
_cell.length_c   1.000
_cell.angle_alpha   90.00
_cell.angle_beta   90.00
_cell.angle_gamma   90.00
#
_symmetry.space_group_name_H-M   'P 1'
#
loop_
_entity.id
_entity.type
_entity.pdbx_description
1 polymer ?
#
loop_
_entity_poly.entity_id
_entity_poly.type
_entity_poly.pdbx_seq_one_letter_code
_entity_poly.pdbx_strand_id
1 'polypeptide(L)'
;MVAGLLAATTPADPDPRPADFIVKTDPRMIRIKQFFLERDCPAHMFAQDFVTAADQHDLDWRLLPSLSMIESTGGKESVNNNMFGWDNCKERFRSNRDGIYRVAARLGSSRLYRNKTLDEILRTYNPRVEYAPRVKMVMSQLGPADLAPEGIF
;
A
#
# COMPACT_ATOMS: atom_id res chain seq x y z
N MET A 1 -77.12 -10.11 -14.21
CA MET A 1 -76.11 -11.04 -13.69
C MET A 1 -74.78 -10.72 -14.36
N VAL A 2 -73.78 -10.41 -13.53
CA VAL A 2 -72.31 -10.40 -13.70
C VAL A 2 -71.71 -9.67 -14.90
N ALA A 3 -71.18 -8.47 -14.62
CA ALA A 3 -70.13 -7.80 -15.37
C ALA A 3 -68.79 -8.56 -15.20
N GLY A 4 -68.11 -8.86 -16.31
CA GLY A 4 -66.78 -9.46 -16.33
C GLY A 4 -65.73 -8.44 -16.76
N LEU A 5 -64.94 -7.97 -15.78
CA LEU A 5 -63.84 -7.03 -15.93
C LEU A 5 -62.62 -7.76 -16.51
N LEU A 6 -62.17 -7.39 -17.72
CA LEU A 6 -60.90 -7.84 -18.28
C LEU A 6 -59.77 -7.01 -17.65
N ALA A 7 -59.05 -7.59 -16.70
CA ALA A 7 -57.82 -7.02 -16.17
C ALA A 7 -56.65 -7.38 -17.10
N ALA A 8 -56.07 -6.37 -17.76
CA ALA A 8 -54.80 -6.52 -18.47
C ALA A 8 -53.67 -6.57 -17.45
N THR A 9 -52.91 -7.67 -17.41
CA THR A 9 -51.66 -7.74 -16.63
C THR A 9 -50.55 -7.06 -17.41
N THR A 10 -50.12 -5.87 -16.98
CA THR A 10 -48.85 -5.29 -17.40
C THR A 10 -47.70 -6.17 -16.88
N PRO A 11 -46.66 -6.47 -17.67
CA PRO A 11 -45.48 -7.13 -17.14
C PRO A 11 -44.83 -6.19 -16.12
N ALA A 12 -44.57 -6.73 -14.93
CA ALA A 12 -43.83 -6.04 -13.90
C ALA A 12 -42.44 -5.63 -14.43
N ASP A 13 -42.12 -4.37 -14.18
CA ASP A 13 -40.81 -3.75 -14.41
C ASP A 13 -39.71 -4.64 -13.81
N PRO A 14 -38.64 -5.00 -14.55
CA PRO A 14 -37.53 -5.73 -13.95
C PRO A 14 -36.79 -4.77 -13.02
N ASP A 15 -36.98 -5.02 -11.73
CA ASP A 15 -36.15 -4.65 -10.58
C ASP A 15 -34.85 -3.90 -10.97
N PRO A 16 -34.65 -2.63 -10.52
CA PRO A 16 -33.39 -1.95 -10.76
C PRO A 16 -32.30 -2.78 -10.07
N ARG A 17 -31.55 -3.54 -10.89
CA ARG A 17 -30.35 -4.26 -10.48
C ARG A 17 -29.60 -3.40 -9.47
N PRO A 18 -29.35 -3.89 -8.24
CA PRO A 18 -28.61 -3.11 -7.26
C PRO A 18 -27.30 -2.71 -7.95
N ALA A 19 -27.09 -1.40 -8.08
CA ALA A 19 -25.90 -0.85 -8.72
C ALA A 19 -24.70 -1.62 -8.18
N ASP A 20 -23.94 -2.26 -9.08
CA ASP A 20 -22.73 -2.97 -8.73
C ASP A 20 -21.94 -2.06 -7.80
N PHE A 21 -21.84 -2.44 -6.52
CA PHE A 21 -20.91 -1.80 -5.61
C PHE A 21 -19.54 -2.12 -6.17
N ILE A 22 -19.06 -1.30 -7.11
CA ILE A 22 -17.69 -1.38 -7.58
C ILE A 22 -16.86 -1.04 -6.35
N VAL A 23 -16.39 -2.08 -5.67
CA VAL A 23 -15.36 -1.95 -4.65
C VAL A 23 -14.13 -1.45 -5.41
N LYS A 24 -13.99 -0.13 -5.47
CA LYS A 24 -12.84 0.53 -6.08
C LYS A 24 -11.61 0.07 -5.33
N THR A 25 -10.90 -0.87 -5.93
CA THR A 25 -9.69 -1.45 -5.35
C THR A 25 -8.54 -0.53 -5.73
N ASP A 26 -7.79 -0.06 -4.72
CA ASP A 26 -6.65 0.84 -4.95
C ASP A 26 -5.59 0.14 -5.84
N PRO A 27 -5.27 0.68 -7.03
CA PRO A 27 -4.30 0.08 -7.93
C PRO A 27 -2.90 -0.01 -7.33
N ARG A 28 -2.53 0.91 -6.41
CA ARG A 28 -1.24 0.89 -5.69
C ARG A 28 -1.13 -0.37 -4.82
N MET A 29 -2.22 -0.71 -4.12
CA MET A 29 -2.30 -1.91 -3.30
C MET A 29 -2.13 -3.17 -4.16
N ILE A 30 -2.79 -3.21 -5.33
CA ILE A 30 -2.68 -4.36 -6.26
C ILE A 30 -1.22 -4.53 -6.70
N ARG A 31 -0.56 -3.44 -7.09
CA ARG A 31 0.86 -3.46 -7.51
C ARG A 31 1.77 -4.00 -6.41
N ILE A 32 1.64 -3.50 -5.17
CA ILE A 32 2.45 -3.98 -4.04
C ILE A 32 2.20 -5.46 -3.78
N LYS A 33 0.93 -5.87 -3.73
CA LYS A 33 0.55 -7.24 -3.45
C LYS A 33 1.13 -8.20 -4.49
N GLN A 34 0.96 -7.90 -5.78
CA GLN A 34 1.49 -8.72 -6.87
C GLN A 34 3.02 -8.76 -6.84
N PHE A 35 3.68 -7.61 -6.69
CA PHE A 35 5.13 -7.52 -6.65
C PHE A 35 5.76 -8.46 -5.62
N PHE A 36 5.22 -8.49 -4.41
CA PHE A 36 5.71 -9.37 -3.36
C PHE A 36 5.25 -10.82 -3.51
N LEU A 37 4.02 -11.06 -3.97
CA LEU A 37 3.49 -12.40 -4.15
C LEU A 37 4.26 -13.18 -5.22
N GLU A 38 4.58 -12.54 -6.35
CA GLU A 38 5.39 -13.13 -7.43
C GLU A 38 6.82 -13.50 -7.00
N ARG A 39 7.28 -12.95 -5.87
CA ARG A 39 8.61 -13.18 -5.30
C ARG A 39 8.54 -14.03 -4.02
N ASP A 40 7.39 -14.57 -3.65
CA ASP A 40 7.15 -15.30 -2.40
C ASP A 40 7.54 -14.52 -1.14
N CYS A 41 7.41 -13.18 -1.17
CA CYS A 41 7.78 -12.32 -0.06
C CYS A 41 6.60 -12.15 0.92
N PRO A 42 6.76 -12.46 2.23
CA PRO A 42 5.70 -12.31 3.23
C PRO A 42 5.02 -10.94 3.28
N ALA A 43 5.74 -9.88 2.85
CA ALA A 43 5.23 -8.53 2.74
C ALA A 43 3.96 -8.37 1.88
N HIS A 44 3.63 -9.34 1.00
CA HIS A 44 2.41 -9.31 0.19
C HIS A 44 1.12 -9.18 1.03
N MET A 45 1.14 -9.65 2.29
CA MET A 45 0.00 -9.57 3.22
C MET A 45 -0.29 -8.15 3.70
N PHE A 46 0.68 -7.24 3.61
CA PHE A 46 0.61 -5.89 4.18
C PHE A 46 0.44 -4.80 3.11
N ALA A 47 0.06 -5.16 1.89
CA ALA A 47 -0.08 -4.21 0.78
C ALA A 47 -0.99 -3.01 1.11
N GLN A 48 -2.12 -3.25 1.78
CA GLN A 48 -3.02 -2.20 2.22
C GLN A 48 -2.39 -1.32 3.32
N ASP A 49 -1.68 -1.93 4.28
CA ASP A 49 -1.01 -1.20 5.36
C ASP A 49 0.08 -0.28 4.82
N PHE A 50 0.86 -0.72 3.82
CA PHE A 50 1.87 0.11 3.17
C PHE A 50 1.28 1.38 2.54
N VAL A 51 0.21 1.22 1.76
CA VAL A 51 -0.49 2.36 1.13
C VAL A 51 -1.07 3.28 2.20
N THR A 52 -1.79 2.72 3.16
CA THR A 52 -2.45 3.49 4.23
C THR A 52 -1.42 4.28 5.06
N ALA A 53 -0.31 3.66 5.44
CA ALA A 53 0.73 4.30 6.24
C ALA A 53 1.46 5.40 5.45
N ALA A 54 1.65 5.21 4.14
CA ALA A 54 2.24 6.23 3.29
C ALA A 54 1.32 7.45 3.15
N ASP A 55 0.04 7.23 2.88
CA ASP A 55 -0.97 8.30 2.74
C ASP A 55 -1.13 9.10 4.05
N GLN A 56 -1.15 8.43 5.21
CA GLN A 56 -1.25 9.08 6.52
C GLN A 56 -0.08 10.00 6.85
N HIS A 57 1.06 9.81 6.18
CA HIS A 57 2.31 10.50 6.48
C HIS A 57 2.88 11.28 5.28
N ASP A 58 2.08 11.46 4.22
CA ASP A 58 2.47 12.17 2.99
C ASP A 58 3.79 11.64 2.39
N LEU A 59 3.92 10.31 2.38
CA LEU A 59 5.07 9.61 1.80
C LEU A 59 4.72 9.05 0.43
N ASP A 60 5.71 8.95 -0.46
CA ASP A 60 5.56 8.17 -1.69
C ASP A 60 5.18 6.73 -1.35
N TRP A 61 4.03 6.27 -1.85
CA TRP A 61 3.46 4.95 -1.54
C TRP A 61 4.40 3.78 -1.86
N ARG A 62 5.39 4.00 -2.74
CA ARG A 62 6.38 3.00 -3.15
C ARG A 62 7.54 2.90 -2.16
N LEU A 63 7.72 3.89 -1.27
CA LEU A 63 8.88 3.98 -0.39
C LEU A 63 8.95 2.81 0.60
N LEU A 64 7.95 2.66 1.46
CA LEU A 64 7.94 1.61 2.50
C LEU A 64 8.06 0.18 1.93
N PRO A 65 7.31 -0.24 0.88
CA PRO A 65 7.51 -1.57 0.31
C PRO A 65 8.92 -1.72 -0.27
N SER A 66 9.48 -0.69 -0.92
CA SER A 66 10.86 -0.74 -1.44
C SER A 66 11.91 -0.87 -0.35
N LEU A 67 11.77 -0.15 0.76
CA LEU A 67 12.64 -0.32 1.94
C LEU A 67 12.55 -1.76 2.46
N SER A 68 11.34 -2.30 2.64
CA SER A 68 11.20 -3.69 3.12
C SER A 68 11.85 -4.72 2.19
N MET A 69 11.84 -4.47 0.88
CA MET A 69 12.50 -5.31 -0.12
C MET A 69 14.02 -5.28 0.03
N ILE A 70 14.60 -4.08 0.18
CA ILE A 70 16.06 -3.91 0.30
C ILE A 70 16.58 -4.42 1.65
N GLU A 71 15.82 -4.23 2.73
CA GLU A 71 16.27 -4.51 4.10
C GLU A 71 16.09 -5.97 4.53
N SER A 72 15.04 -6.65 4.05
CA SER A 72 14.71 -8.01 4.48
C SER A 72 14.21 -8.93 3.37
N THR A 73 14.40 -8.56 2.11
CA THR A 73 13.83 -9.27 0.95
C THR A 73 12.31 -9.42 1.10
N GLY A 74 11.63 -8.32 1.46
CA GLY A 74 10.18 -8.27 1.62
C GLY A 74 9.70 -9.14 2.79
N GLY A 75 10.47 -9.19 3.87
CA GLY A 75 10.14 -9.91 5.09
C GLY A 75 10.67 -11.34 5.19
N LYS A 76 11.34 -11.89 4.16
CA LYS A 76 11.92 -13.24 4.21
C LYS A 76 13.01 -13.39 5.26
N GLU A 77 13.88 -12.40 5.34
CA GLU A 77 15.01 -12.35 6.28
C GLU A 77 14.68 -11.50 7.51
N SER A 78 13.38 -11.26 7.77
CA SER A 78 12.98 -10.41 8.89
C SER A 78 13.08 -11.16 10.22
N VAL A 79 13.69 -10.48 11.19
CA VAL A 79 13.69 -10.87 12.60
C VAL A 79 12.92 -9.83 13.41
N ASN A 80 12.38 -10.23 14.57
CA ASN A 80 11.72 -9.30 15.51
C ASN A 80 10.53 -8.50 14.94
N ASN A 81 9.83 -9.04 13.93
CA ASN A 81 8.78 -8.35 13.18
C ASN A 81 9.24 -7.04 12.52
N ASN A 82 10.53 -6.95 12.18
CA ASN A 82 11.17 -5.75 11.67
C ASN A 82 11.64 -5.98 10.23
N MET A 83 10.77 -5.64 9.28
CA MET A 83 11.06 -5.81 7.85
C MET A 83 11.98 -4.72 7.29
N PHE A 84 12.30 -3.70 8.09
CA PHE A 84 12.99 -2.48 7.64
C PHE A 84 14.43 -2.38 8.16
N GLY A 85 14.93 -3.39 8.86
CA GLY A 85 16.25 -3.31 9.50
C GLY A 85 16.34 -2.23 10.58
N TRP A 86 15.20 -1.75 11.09
CA TRP A 86 15.14 -0.57 11.95
C TRP A 86 15.95 -0.77 13.24
N ASP A 87 16.73 0.24 13.63
CA ASP A 87 17.66 0.16 14.76
C ASP A 87 18.62 -1.06 14.70
N ASN A 88 19.15 -1.37 13.52
CA ASN A 88 19.99 -2.55 13.26
C ASN A 88 19.30 -3.86 13.68
N CYS A 89 18.00 -3.98 13.39
CA CYS A 89 17.13 -5.10 13.77
C CYS A 89 16.94 -5.31 15.29
N LYS A 90 17.42 -4.40 16.15
CA LYS A 90 17.29 -4.51 17.61
C LYS A 90 15.91 -4.12 18.11
N GLU A 91 15.22 -3.22 17.40
CA GLU A 91 13.83 -2.89 17.69
C GLU A 91 12.95 -4.11 17.36
N ARG A 92 12.17 -4.55 18.36
CA ARG A 92 11.14 -5.57 18.20
C ARG A 92 9.77 -4.92 18.16
N PHE A 93 9.16 -4.92 16.98
CA PHE A 93 7.80 -4.45 16.81
C PHE A 93 6.80 -5.48 17.32
N ARG A 94 5.61 -5.00 17.72
CA ARG A 94 4.52 -5.88 18.17
C ARG A 94 4.05 -6.82 17.06
N SER A 95 4.11 -6.34 15.82
CA SER A 95 3.82 -7.08 14.60
C SER A 95 4.47 -6.37 13.41
N ASN A 96 4.56 -7.04 12.26
CA ASN A 96 5.04 -6.41 11.02
C ASN A 96 4.20 -5.18 10.65
N ARG A 97 2.88 -5.25 10.88
CA ARG A 97 1.95 -4.13 10.71
C ARG A 97 2.33 -2.93 11.61
N ASP A 98 2.56 -3.17 12.90
CA ASP A 98 3.02 -2.13 13.84
C ASP A 98 4.35 -1.51 13.38
N GLY A 99 5.28 -2.32 12.87
CA GLY A 99 6.53 -1.84 12.28
C GLY A 99 6.31 -0.89 11.10
N ILE A 100 5.41 -1.22 10.17
CA ILE A 100 5.09 -0.38 9.00
C ILE A 100 4.64 1.01 9.46
N TYR A 101 3.64 1.09 10.35
CA TYR A 101 3.11 2.37 10.82
C TYR A 101 4.12 3.16 11.65
N ARG A 102 4.93 2.51 12.49
CA ARG A 102 5.98 3.19 13.28
C ARG A 102 7.07 3.78 12.40
N VAL A 103 7.54 3.03 11.41
CA VAL A 103 8.56 3.51 10.47
C VAL A 103 8.00 4.66 9.63
N ALA A 104 6.78 4.52 9.09
CA ALA A 104 6.11 5.58 8.35
C ALA A 104 5.98 6.87 9.17
N ALA A 105 5.50 6.76 10.42
CA ALA A 105 5.37 7.90 11.32
C ALA A 105 6.72 8.58 11.57
N ARG A 106 7.79 7.81 11.76
CA ARG A 106 9.13 8.37 11.95
C ARG A 106 9.61 9.13 10.71
N LEU A 107 9.43 8.56 9.52
CA LEU A 107 9.83 9.19 8.26
C LEU A 107 9.02 10.47 7.98
N GLY A 108 7.71 10.46 8.22
CA GLY A 108 6.87 11.64 7.95
C GLY A 108 7.02 12.78 8.98
N SER A 109 7.18 12.45 10.27
CA SER A 109 6.95 13.44 11.34
C SER A 109 8.17 13.79 12.20
N SER A 110 9.20 12.93 12.23
CA SER A 110 10.30 13.15 13.18
C SER A 110 11.17 14.33 12.77
N ARG A 111 11.80 15.01 13.74
CA ARG A 111 12.75 16.10 13.45
C ARG A 111 13.88 15.68 12.51
N LEU A 112 14.23 14.39 12.51
CA LEU A 112 15.28 13.86 11.65
C LEU A 112 14.86 13.79 10.18
N TYR A 113 13.58 13.51 9.90
CA TYR A 113 13.11 13.22 8.54
C TYR A 113 12.09 14.21 7.97
N ARG A 114 11.33 14.92 8.81
CA ARG A 114 10.28 15.84 8.35
C ARG A 114 10.83 16.86 7.35
N ASN A 115 10.01 17.19 6.36
CA ASN A 115 10.30 18.15 5.29
C ASN A 115 11.49 17.79 4.39
N LYS A 116 11.96 16.54 4.42
CA LYS A 116 12.97 16.05 3.49
C LYS A 116 12.32 15.57 2.20
N THR A 117 12.99 15.80 1.10
CA THR A 117 12.70 15.12 -0.18
C THR A 117 12.99 13.62 -0.05
N LEU A 118 12.47 12.82 -0.98
CA LEU A 118 12.78 11.38 -1.06
C LEU A 118 14.29 11.10 -1.00
N ASP A 119 15.09 11.88 -1.74
CA ASP A 119 16.54 11.67 -1.83
C ASP A 119 17.24 11.97 -0.50
N GLU A 120 16.78 13.00 0.21
CA GLU A 120 17.27 13.32 1.53
C GLU A 120 16.82 12.30 2.57
N ILE A 121 15.60 11.75 2.47
CA ILE A 121 15.13 10.65 3.32
C ILE A 121 16.06 9.45 3.14
N LEU A 122 16.27 9.00 1.90
CA LEU A 122 17.10 7.81 1.61
C LEU A 122 18.55 8.02 2.04
N ARG A 123 19.14 9.20 1.80
CA ARG A 123 20.50 9.54 2.26
C ARG A 123 20.60 9.58 3.79
N THR A 124 19.54 10.01 4.47
CA THR A 124 19.49 10.03 5.94
C THR A 124 19.29 8.62 6.50
N TYR A 125 18.51 7.78 5.82
CA TYR A 125 18.23 6.41 6.21
C TYR A 125 19.49 5.53 6.14
N ASN A 126 20.20 5.59 5.01
CA ASN A 126 21.46 4.89 4.82
C ASN A 126 22.37 5.71 3.90
N PRO A 127 23.51 6.24 4.39
CA PRO A 127 24.36 7.16 3.65
C PRO A 127 25.20 6.49 2.54
N ARG A 128 25.14 5.17 2.40
CA ARG A 128 25.84 4.42 1.35
C ARG A 128 25.35 4.87 -0.04
N VAL A 129 26.30 5.14 -0.94
CA VAL A 129 26.03 5.75 -2.25
C VAL A 129 25.14 4.87 -3.14
N GLU A 130 25.24 3.55 -2.98
CA GLU A 130 24.47 2.56 -3.73
C GLU A 130 23.05 2.35 -3.18
N TYR A 131 22.75 2.83 -1.97
CA TYR A 131 21.48 2.54 -1.30
C TYR A 131 20.30 3.21 -2.00
N ALA A 132 20.36 4.54 -2.18
CA ALA A 132 19.26 5.29 -2.77
C ALA A 132 18.94 4.83 -4.22
N PRO A 133 19.91 4.58 -5.11
CA PRO A 133 19.64 3.99 -6.43
C PRO A 133 18.94 2.63 -6.36
N ARG A 134 19.33 1.74 -5.43
CA ARG A 134 18.69 0.43 -5.27
C ARG A 134 17.24 0.54 -4.82
N VAL A 135 16.95 1.42 -3.86
CA VAL A 135 15.56 1.65 -3.41
C VAL A 135 14.72 2.21 -4.55
N LYS A 136 15.22 3.22 -5.27
CA LYS A 136 14.51 3.81 -6.43
C LYS A 136 14.27 2.80 -7.56
N MET A 137 15.18 1.86 -7.77
CA MET A 137 14.99 0.75 -8.73
C MET A 137 13.82 -0.15 -8.32
N VAL A 138 13.62 -0.41 -7.03
CA VAL A 138 12.44 -1.16 -6.57
C VAL A 138 11.17 -0.31 -6.73
N MET A 139 11.24 0.99 -6.41
CA MET A 139 10.10 1.91 -6.59
C MET A 139 9.62 1.93 -8.04
N SER A 140 10.53 1.98 -9.03
CA SER A 140 10.14 1.97 -10.44
C SER A 140 9.47 0.67 -10.90
N GLN A 141 9.81 -0.47 -10.27
CA GLN A 141 9.17 -1.75 -10.55
C GLN A 141 7.73 -1.83 -10.01
N LEU A 142 7.41 -1.09 -8.95
CA LEU A 142 6.05 -1.03 -8.40
C LEU A 142 5.11 -0.23 -9.32
N GLY A 143 5.60 0.86 -9.89
CA GLY A 143 4.84 1.68 -10.84
C GLY A 143 5.17 3.17 -10.79
N PRO A 144 4.41 3.98 -11.54
CA PRO A 144 4.59 5.43 -11.55
C PRO A 144 4.15 6.05 -10.22
N ALA A 145 4.74 7.20 -9.87
CA ALA A 145 4.51 7.85 -8.57
C ALA A 145 3.08 8.37 -8.42
N ASP A 146 2.53 8.87 -9.53
CA ASP A 146 1.22 9.48 -9.70
C ASP A 146 0.11 8.47 -9.99
N LEU A 147 0.33 7.18 -9.71
CA LEU A 147 -0.69 6.15 -9.80
C LEU A 147 -1.79 6.43 -8.76
N ALA A 148 -2.80 7.21 -9.17
CA ALA A 148 -3.94 7.56 -8.32
C ALA A 148 -4.96 6.41 -8.27
N PRO A 149 -5.66 6.24 -7.14
CA PRO A 149 -6.87 5.41 -7.13
C PRO A 149 -7.90 5.99 -8.10
N GLU A 150 -8.49 5.14 -8.94
CA GLU A 150 -9.39 5.61 -9.99
C GLU A 150 -10.59 6.38 -9.40
N GLY A 151 -10.69 7.65 -9.79
CA GLY A 151 -11.86 8.50 -9.58
C GLY A 151 -11.82 9.44 -8.39
N ILE A 152 -10.71 10.18 -8.23
CA ILE A 152 -10.81 11.57 -7.73
C ILE A 152 -10.87 12.47 -8.97
N PHE A 153 -12.08 12.74 -9.44
CA PHE A 153 -12.41 13.84 -10.35
C PHE A 153 -13.44 14.72 -9.66
#